data_AF-A0A037ZII8-F1
#
_entry.id   AF-A0A037ZII8-F1
#
_cell.length_a   1.000
_cell.length_b   1.000
_cell.length_c   1.000
_cell.angle_alpha   90.00
_cell.angle_beta   90.00
_cell.angle_gamma   90.00
#
_symmetry.space_group_name_H-M   'P 1'
#
loop_
_entity.id
_entity.type
_entity.pdbx_description
1 polymer ?
#
loop_
_entity_poly.entity_id
_entity_poly.type
_entity_poly.pdbx_seq_one_letter_code
_entity_poly.pdbx_strand_id
1 'polypeptide(L)'
;MAAVTYDDALAALQEIFEDLEDDLDGDGGELSADSKLIDLGMESISLVYLISELQQSYGLGDALFRKMRDENTMLVDMTVDDILKSVVELSLKASA
;
A
#
# COMPACT_ATOMS: atom_id res chain seq x y z
N MET A 1 20.12 2.45 -1.15
CA MET A 1 18.94 1.62 -0.85
C MET A 1 18.84 0.59 -1.96
N ALA A 2 18.54 -0.68 -1.67
CA ALA A 2 18.29 -1.64 -2.74
C ALA A 2 16.97 -1.28 -3.43
N ALA A 3 16.87 -1.54 -4.74
CA ALA A 3 15.60 -1.39 -5.45
C ALA A 3 14.57 -2.34 -4.82
N VAL A 4 13.41 -1.81 -4.43
CA VAL A 4 12.33 -2.62 -3.84
C VAL A 4 11.73 -3.46 -4.95
N THR A 5 11.66 -4.78 -4.75
CA THR A 5 10.99 -5.67 -5.70
C THR A 5 9.49 -5.75 -5.42
N TYR A 6 8.72 -6.27 -6.37
CA TYR A 6 7.29 -6.48 -6.18
C TYR A 6 7.00 -7.43 -5.02
N ASP A 7 7.75 -8.54 -4.94
CA ASP A 7 7.62 -9.52 -3.85
C ASP A 7 7.96 -8.90 -2.48
N ASP A 8 8.97 -8.03 -2.41
CA ASP A 8 9.29 -7.31 -1.17
C ASP A 8 8.13 -6.39 -0.75
N ALA A 9 7.58 -5.62 -1.70
CA ALA A 9 6.47 -4.71 -1.45
C ALA A 9 5.20 -5.45 -1.03
N LEU A 10 4.93 -6.61 -1.63
CA LEU A 10 3.79 -7.46 -1.28
C LEU A 10 3.96 -8.03 0.13
N ALA A 11 5.15 -8.56 0.45
CA ALA A 11 5.42 -9.10 1.78
C ALA A 11 5.28 -8.02 2.87
N ALA A 12 5.79 -6.81 2.63
CA ALA A 12 5.63 -5.70 3.58
C ALA A 12 4.18 -5.25 3.71
N LEU A 13 3.43 -5.18 2.61
CA LEU A 13 2.01 -4.84 2.66
C LEU A 13 1.21 -5.90 3.43
N GLN A 14 1.52 -7.18 3.25
CA GLN A 14 0.92 -8.29 3.99
C GLN A 14 1.19 -8.18 5.50
N GLU A 15 2.45 -7.97 5.88
CA GLU A 15 2.84 -7.81 7.29
C GLU A 15 2.07 -6.66 7.96
N ILE A 16 2.04 -5.48 7.32
CA ILE A 16 1.32 -4.32 7.86
C ILE A 16 -0.21 -4.56 7.88
N PHE A 17 -0.74 -5.26 6.89
CA PHE A 17 -2.17 -5.58 6.84
C PHE A 17 -2.56 -6.51 7.99
N GLU A 18 -1.80 -7.59 8.21
CA GLU A 18 -2.01 -8.53 9.32
C GLU A 18 -1.89 -7.83 10.68
N ASP A 19 -0.88 -6.96 10.86
CA ASP A 19 -0.72 -6.16 12.08
C ASP A 19 -1.94 -5.24 12.35
N LEU A 20 -2.47 -4.60 11.29
CA LEU A 20 -3.64 -3.73 11.40
C LEU A 20 -4.94 -4.51 11.63
N GLU A 21 -5.09 -5.70 11.06
CA GLU A 21 -6.23 -6.57 11.33
C GLU A 21 -6.28 -7.00 12.79
N ASP A 22 -5.13 -7.43 13.33
CA ASP A 22 -4.97 -7.85 14.73
C ASP A 22 -5.26 -6.68 15.69
N ASP A 23 -4.78 -5.47 15.39
CA ASP A 23 -4.99 -4.28 16.23
C ASP A 23 -6.44 -3.77 16.22
N LEU A 24 -7.20 -4.04 15.15
CA LEU A 24 -8.55 -3.51 14.94
C LEU A 24 -9.67 -4.52 15.18
N ASP A 25 -9.36 -5.74 15.66
CA ASP A 25 -10.31 -6.86 15.80
C ASP A 25 -11.12 -7.07 14.50
N GLY A 26 -10.44 -6.96 13.35
CA GLY A 26 -11.05 -7.03 12.03
C GLY A 26 -11.28 -8.47 11.56
N ASP A 27 -12.38 -8.71 10.85
CA ASP A 27 -12.57 -9.87 9.97
C ASP A 27 -12.17 -9.39 8.56
N GLY A 28 -10.86 -9.22 8.30
CA GLY A 28 -10.42 -8.62 7.05
C GLY A 28 -10.60 -9.57 5.87
N GLY A 29 -10.64 -8.94 4.69
CA GLY A 29 -10.76 -9.63 3.42
C GLY A 29 -9.45 -10.30 3.00
N GLU A 30 -9.51 -11.14 1.97
CA GLU A 30 -8.30 -11.73 1.40
C GLU A 30 -7.47 -10.66 0.66
N LEU A 31 -6.23 -10.46 1.13
CA LEU A 31 -5.26 -9.60 0.46
C LEU A 31 -4.70 -10.32 -0.78
N SER A 32 -5.27 -9.99 -1.94
CA SER A 32 -4.82 -10.43 -3.26
C SER A 32 -4.51 -9.22 -4.13
N ALA A 33 -3.57 -9.38 -5.06
CA ALA A 33 -3.15 -8.31 -5.97
C ALA A 33 -4.34 -7.71 -6.76
N ASP A 34 -5.30 -8.55 -7.16
CA ASP A 34 -6.48 -8.13 -7.90
C ASP A 34 -7.60 -7.56 -7.00
N SER A 35 -7.49 -7.69 -5.67
CA SER A 35 -8.48 -7.16 -4.72
C SER A 35 -8.44 -5.63 -4.72
N LYS A 36 -9.61 -5.00 -4.68
CA LYS A 36 -9.69 -3.56 -4.40
C LYS A 36 -9.34 -3.29 -2.95
N LEU A 37 -8.71 -2.15 -2.69
CA LEU A 37 -8.38 -1.74 -1.32
C LEU A 37 -9.61 -1.64 -0.43
N ILE A 38 -10.74 -1.17 -0.96
CA ILE A 38 -12.00 -1.07 -0.21
C ILE A 38 -12.64 -2.42 0.12
N ASP A 39 -12.27 -3.47 -0.60
CA ASP A 39 -12.84 -4.81 -0.42
C ASP A 39 -12.04 -5.59 0.65
N LEU A 40 -10.96 -5.03 1.19
CA LEU A 40 -10.16 -5.62 2.27
C LEU A 40 -10.86 -5.60 3.64
N GLY A 41 -12.09 -5.08 3.73
CA GLY A 41 -12.86 -5.03 4.98
C GLY A 41 -12.39 -3.96 5.97
N MET A 42 -11.41 -3.14 5.59
CA MET A 42 -10.87 -2.06 6.42
C MET A 42 -11.63 -0.74 6.26
N GLU A 43 -11.68 0.04 7.33
CA GLU A 43 -12.15 1.42 7.27
C GLU A 43 -11.21 2.30 6.41
N SER A 44 -11.75 3.34 5.78
CA SER A 44 -10.96 4.25 4.94
C SER A 44 -9.76 4.88 5.66
N ILE A 45 -9.87 5.08 6.97
CA ILE A 45 -8.76 5.59 7.78
C ILE A 45 -7.66 4.54 7.92
N SER A 46 -8.01 3.28 8.13
CA SER A 46 -7.08 2.16 8.22
C SER A 46 -6.36 1.93 6.89
N LEU A 47 -7.05 2.10 5.75
CA LEU A 47 -6.41 2.08 4.42
C LEU A 47 -5.35 3.18 4.26
N VAL A 48 -5.61 4.37 4.80
CA VAL A 48 -4.62 5.46 4.79
C VAL A 48 -3.43 5.12 5.69
N TYR A 49 -3.67 4.50 6.85
CA TYR A 49 -2.58 4.04 7.74
C TYR A 49 -1.73 2.96 7.07
N LEU A 50 -2.34 1.93 6.50
CA LEU A 50 -1.67 0.86 5.74
C LEU A 50 -0.71 1.43 4.68
N ILE A 51 -1.18 2.40 3.90
CA ILE A 51 -0.39 3.04 2.86
C ILE A 51 0.71 3.95 3.44
N SER A 52 0.45 4.58 4.59
CA SER A 52 1.42 5.45 5.26
C SER A 52 2.56 4.63 5.86
N GLU A 53 2.25 3.50 6.50
CA GLU A 53 3.21 2.52 7.01
C GLU A 53 4.07 1.97 5.87
N LEU A 54 3.45 1.53 4.77
CA LEU A 54 4.17 1.01 3.61
C LEU A 54 5.15 2.03 3.01
N GLN A 55 4.73 3.30 2.89
CA GLN A 55 5.62 4.37 2.45
C GLN A 55 6.75 4.62 3.43
N GLN A 56 6.52 4.53 4.74
CA GLN A 56 7.55 4.68 5.76
C GLN A 56 8.58 3.55 5.70
N SER A 57 8.15 2.30 5.51
CA SER A 57 9.04 1.12 5.38
C SER A 57 10.06 1.29 4.26
N TYR A 58 9.71 2.02 3.20
CA TYR A 58 10.58 2.30 2.06
C TYR A 58 11.08 3.74 1.97
N GLY A 59 10.87 4.57 3.00
CA GLY A 59 11.36 5.95 3.02
C GLY A 59 10.80 6.84 1.90
N LEU A 60 9.59 6.55 1.41
CA LEU A 60 8.96 7.25 0.30
C LEU A 60 8.32 8.59 0.70
N GLY A 61 8.18 8.87 2.00
CA GLY A 61 7.46 10.04 2.51
C GLY A 61 6.01 10.03 2.03
N ASP A 62 5.57 11.09 1.35
CA ASP A 62 4.22 11.20 0.78
C ASP A 62 4.16 10.90 -0.73
N ALA A 63 5.20 10.28 -1.31
CA ALA A 63 5.32 10.18 -2.77
C ALA A 63 4.18 9.39 -3.43
N LEU A 64 3.66 8.35 -2.77
CA LEU A 64 2.53 7.57 -3.27
C LEU A 64 1.25 8.40 -3.26
N PHE A 65 0.97 9.11 -2.16
CA PHE A 65 -0.19 10.01 -2.08
C PHE A 65 -0.12 11.17 -3.09
N ARG A 66 1.08 11.71 -3.33
CA ARG A 66 1.29 12.74 -4.36
C ARG A 66 1.01 12.18 -5.75
N LYS A 67 1.54 11.00 -6.08
CA LYS A 67 1.26 10.31 -7.35
C LYS A 67 -0.24 10.09 -7.55
N MET A 68 -0.93 9.54 -6.54
CA MET A 68 -2.38 9.35 -6.60
C MET A 68 -3.14 10.67 -6.85
N ARG A 69 -2.72 11.75 -6.19
CA ARG A 69 -3.31 13.08 -6.39
C ARG A 69 -3.07 13.63 -7.79
N ASP A 70 -1.85 13.49 -8.30
CA ASP A 70 -1.46 13.96 -9.63
C ASP A 70 -2.17 13.16 -10.74
N GLU A 71 -2.40 11.87 -10.49
CA GLU A 71 -3.15 10.95 -11.37
C GLU A 71 -4.67 11.00 -11.13
N ASN A 72 -5.14 11.86 -10.21
CA ASN A 72 -6.54 12.00 -9.82
C ASN A 72 -7.24 10.65 -9.51
N THR A 73 -6.50 9.76 -8.85
CA THR A 73 -6.95 8.41 -8.49
C THR A 73 -7.32 8.37 -7.01
N MET A 74 -8.40 7.65 -6.67
CA MET A 74 -8.87 7.47 -5.30
C MET A 74 -8.64 6.05 -4.81
N LEU A 75 -8.44 5.88 -3.50
CA LEU A 75 -8.28 4.55 -2.86
C LEU A 75 -9.40 3.57 -3.22
N VAL A 76 -10.62 4.08 -3.39
CA VAL A 76 -11.81 3.29 -3.73
C VAL A 76 -11.76 2.64 -5.11
N ASP A 77 -10.92 3.19 -6.00
CA ASP A 77 -10.77 2.74 -7.38
C ASP A 77 -9.49 1.91 -7.58
N MET A 78 -8.62 1.84 -6.58
CA MET A 78 -7.32 1.17 -6.68
C MET A 78 -7.38 -0.28 -6.20
N THR A 79 -6.61 -1.11 -6.89
CA THR A 79 -6.28 -2.46 -6.46
C THR A 79 -5.03 -2.48 -5.58
N VAL A 80 -4.82 -3.58 -4.87
CA VAL A 80 -3.56 -3.86 -4.18
C VAL A 80 -2.37 -3.80 -5.17
N ASP A 81 -2.53 -4.36 -6.37
CA ASP A 81 -1.50 -4.34 -7.41
C ASP A 81 -1.10 -2.93 -7.85
N ASP A 82 -2.06 -2.00 -7.94
CA ASP A 82 -1.78 -0.60 -8.28
C ASP A 82 -0.88 0.08 -7.23
N ILE A 83 -1.10 -0.22 -5.95
CA ILE A 83 -0.27 0.26 -4.85
C ILE A 83 1.14 -0.34 -4.94
N LEU A 84 1.24 -1.66 -5.11
CA LEU A 84 2.52 -2.37 -5.20
C LEU A 84 3.37 -1.87 -6.36
N LYS A 85 2.78 -1.74 -7.55
CA LYS A 85 3.46 -1.18 -8.73
C LYS A 85 3.95 0.24 -8.48
N SER A 86 3.13 1.07 -7.84
CA SER A 86 3.49 2.45 -7.53
C SER A 86 4.64 2.53 -6.52
N VAL A 87 4.66 1.68 -5.49
CA VAL A 87 5.76 1.60 -4.53
C VAL A 87 7.06 1.18 -5.21
N VAL A 88 7.02 0.14 -6.05
CA VAL A 88 8.19 -0.29 -6.82
C VAL A 88 8.70 0.83 -7.73
N GLU A 89 7.82 1.48 -8.50
CA GLU A 89 8.17 2.61 -9.38
C GLU A 89 8.82 3.77 -8.61
N LEU A 90 8.25 4.14 -7.46
CA LEU A 90 8.73 5.24 -6.63
C LEU A 90 10.05 4.90 -5.94
N SER A 91 10.24 3.67 -5.50
CA SER A 91 11.50 3.21 -4.88
C SER A 91 12.68 3.27 -5.86
N LEU A 92 12.43 2.96 -7.14
CA LEU A 92 13.40 3.06 -8.21
C LEU A 92 13.79 4.51 -8.46
N LYS A 93 12.80 5.42 -8.47
CA LYS A 93 13.03 6.87 -8.61
C LYS A 93 13.76 7.48 -7.42
N ALA A 94 13.49 7.00 -6.20
CA ALA A 94 14.15 7.48 -4.98
C ALA A 94 15.60 6.97 -4.84
N SER A 95 15.93 5.85 -5.51
CA SER A 95 17.28 5.26 -5.52
C SER A 95 18.18 5.79 -6.66
N ALA A 96 17.63 6.58 -7.58
CA ALA A 96 18.33 7.19 -8.71
C ALA A 96 18.81 8.62 -8.39
#